data_AF-A0A7S4JXC9-F1
#
_entry.id   AF-A0A7S4JXC9-F1
#
_cell.length_a   1.000
_cell.length_b   1.000
_cell.length_c   1.000
_cell.angle_alpha   90.00
_cell.angle_beta   90.00
_cell.angle_gamma   90.00
#
_symmetry.space_group_name_H-M   'P 1'
#
loop_
_entity.id
_entity.type
_entity.pdbx_description
1 polymer ?
#
loop_
_entity_poly.entity_id
_entity_poly.type
_entity_poly.pdbx_seq_one_letter_code
_entity_poly.pdbx_strand_id
1 'polypeptide(L)'
;MCEALDLVEQFFEKAQSDGSLFLDPALDIFHAPIAAKQQLFADWRKYTFEKDTRLSPDGSKPHLLYKLARDELLQPTDATKIRTRAKTIEYLEVQCAAALRKMHDPKLALADKLTSQDGANSIGKQAQAHADTQGCSASNDALAESVFGTFDHMPILRYLDGGRLCCGSGRPLQDPGVRRQCYATEEEQRG
;
A
#
# COMPACT_ATOMS: atom_id res chain seq x y z
N MET A 1 -5.12 -8.26 -12.34
CA MET A 1 -4.73 -7.95 -10.95
C MET A 1 -4.29 -9.18 -10.13
N CYS A 2 -4.39 -10.42 -10.63
CA CYS A 2 -4.14 -11.62 -9.81
C CYS A 2 -2.68 -12.13 -9.80
N GLU A 3 -1.88 -11.89 -10.85
CA GLU A 3 -0.46 -12.27 -10.88
C GLU A 3 0.36 -11.61 -9.76
N ALA A 4 0.00 -10.40 -9.34
CA ALA A 4 0.67 -9.70 -8.25
C ALA A 4 0.52 -10.40 -6.90
N LEU A 5 -0.65 -10.98 -6.62
CA LEU A 5 -0.90 -11.68 -5.37
C LEU A 5 -0.19 -13.02 -5.31
N ASP A 6 -0.12 -13.75 -6.43
CA ASP A 6 0.66 -14.99 -6.53
C ASP A 6 2.17 -14.73 -6.31
N LEU A 7 2.71 -13.60 -6.80
CA LEU A 7 4.11 -13.23 -6.56
C LEU A 7 4.39 -12.87 -5.10
N VAL A 8 3.45 -12.18 -4.45
CA VAL A 8 3.53 -11.86 -3.02
C VAL A 8 3.47 -13.13 -2.19
N GLU A 9 2.57 -14.05 -2.52
CA GLU A 9 2.45 -15.36 -1.88
C GLU A 9 3.78 -16.14 -1.97
N GLN A 10 4.30 -16.33 -3.18
CA GLN A 10 5.57 -17.03 -3.42
C GLN A 10 6.75 -16.41 -2.66
N PHE A 11 6.75 -15.09 -2.52
CA PHE A 11 7.76 -14.40 -1.73
C PHE A 11 7.59 -14.71 -0.24
N PHE A 12 6.37 -14.61 0.30
CA PHE A 12 6.11 -14.93 1.71
C PHE A 12 6.38 -16.39 2.06
N GLU A 13 6.14 -17.33 1.14
CA GLU A 13 6.47 -18.75 1.31
C GLU A 13 7.96 -18.98 1.61
N LYS A 14 8.83 -18.14 1.04
CA LYS A 14 10.27 -18.15 1.30
C LYS A 14 10.60 -17.33 2.55
N ALA A 15 10.04 -16.13 2.63
CA ALA A 15 10.37 -15.16 3.67
C ALA A 15 9.87 -15.56 5.07
N GLN A 16 8.90 -16.47 5.19
CA GLN A 16 8.51 -17.05 6.49
C GLN A 16 9.61 -17.89 7.14
N SER A 17 10.59 -18.38 6.37
CA SER A 17 11.72 -19.17 6.87
C SER A 17 13.05 -18.43 6.77
N ASP A 18 13.10 -17.32 6.03
CA ASP A 18 14.24 -16.43 5.93
C ASP A 18 13.77 -14.99 5.75
N GLY A 19 13.61 -14.26 6.86
CA GLY A 19 13.18 -12.87 6.84
C GLY A 19 14.24 -11.92 6.27
N SER A 20 15.49 -12.38 6.11
CA SER A 20 16.57 -11.57 5.56
C SER A 20 16.36 -11.24 4.08
N LEU A 21 15.50 -11.98 3.38
CA LEU A 21 15.11 -11.71 2.00
C LEU A 21 14.52 -10.31 1.80
N PHE A 22 13.84 -9.73 2.80
CA PHE A 22 13.37 -8.33 2.76
C PHE A 22 14.50 -7.30 2.70
N LEU A 23 15.70 -7.71 3.11
CA LEU A 23 16.89 -6.87 3.17
C LEU A 23 17.85 -7.18 2.02
N ASP A 24 17.41 -7.94 1.02
CA ASP A 24 18.18 -8.12 -0.22
C ASP A 24 18.09 -6.83 -1.05
N PRO A 25 19.22 -6.17 -1.36
CA PRO A 25 19.23 -5.00 -2.23
C PRO A 25 18.67 -5.31 -3.63
N ALA A 26 18.71 -6.55 -4.10
CA ALA A 26 18.15 -6.96 -5.37
C ALA A 26 16.67 -7.36 -5.30
N LEU A 27 16.03 -7.30 -4.12
CA LEU A 27 14.64 -7.72 -3.98
C LEU A 27 13.71 -6.87 -4.86
N ASP A 28 13.15 -7.51 -5.86
CA ASP A 28 12.18 -6.92 -6.75
C ASP A 28 11.23 -7.96 -7.35
N ILE A 29 10.17 -8.29 -6.60
CA ILE A 29 9.22 -9.33 -7.00
C ILE A 29 8.31 -8.90 -8.17
N PHE A 30 8.25 -7.61 -8.51
CA PHE A 30 7.30 -7.08 -9.51
C PHE A 30 7.95 -6.63 -10.82
N HIS A 31 9.28 -6.47 -10.88
CA HIS A 31 9.94 -5.87 -12.05
C HIS A 31 9.84 -6.72 -13.31
N ALA A 32 10.36 -7.94 -13.28
CA ALA A 32 10.31 -8.83 -14.44
C ALA A 32 8.88 -9.25 -14.83
N PRO A 33 7.99 -9.69 -13.92
CA PRO A 33 6.70 -10.24 -14.31
C PRO A 33 5.62 -9.19 -14.61
N ILE A 34 5.65 -8.02 -13.96
CA ILE A 34 4.58 -7.02 -14.09
C ILE A 34 5.05 -5.76 -14.80
N ALA A 35 6.18 -5.18 -14.39
CA ALA A 35 6.64 -3.92 -14.99
C ALA A 35 6.95 -4.07 -16.49
N ALA A 36 7.44 -5.23 -16.92
CA ALA A 36 7.63 -5.53 -18.34
C ALA A 36 6.33 -5.55 -19.17
N LYS A 37 5.18 -5.85 -18.54
CA LYS A 37 3.87 -5.93 -19.21
C LYS A 37 3.05 -4.65 -19.07
N GLN A 38 3.39 -3.80 -18.11
CA GLN A 38 2.61 -2.61 -17.73
C GLN A 38 3.51 -1.38 -17.67
N GLN A 39 3.63 -0.67 -18.79
CA GLN A 39 4.56 0.45 -18.93
C GLN A 39 4.29 1.58 -17.92
N LEU A 40 3.02 1.91 -17.66
CA LEU A 40 2.68 2.94 -16.66
C LEU A 40 3.15 2.57 -15.25
N PHE A 41 3.09 1.28 -14.90
CA PHE A 41 3.64 0.80 -13.63
C PHE A 41 5.16 0.88 -13.63
N ALA A 42 5.83 0.51 -14.72
CA ALA A 42 7.28 0.66 -14.85
C ALA A 42 7.72 2.13 -14.70
N ASP A 43 7.00 3.06 -15.34
CA ASP A 43 7.28 4.49 -15.28
C ASP A 43 7.03 5.07 -13.89
N TRP A 44 5.93 4.70 -13.24
CA TRP A 44 5.63 5.07 -11.85
C TRP A 44 6.71 4.58 -10.89
N ARG A 45 7.19 3.34 -11.07
CA ARG A 45 8.31 2.82 -10.27
C ARG A 45 9.56 3.62 -10.51
N LYS A 46 9.93 3.87 -11.77
CA LYS A 46 11.09 4.71 -12.08
C LYS A 46 10.98 6.10 -11.42
N TYR A 47 9.81 6.72 -11.50
CA TYR A 47 9.56 7.99 -10.81
C TYR A 47 9.76 7.87 -9.29
N THR A 48 9.15 6.88 -8.65
CA THR A 48 9.20 6.71 -7.19
C THR A 48 10.62 6.44 -6.69
N PHE A 49 11.40 5.65 -7.43
CA PHE A 49 12.75 5.26 -7.03
C PHE A 49 13.82 6.32 -7.37
N GLU A 50 13.63 7.08 -8.46
CA GLU A 50 14.67 7.98 -9.01
C GLU A 50 14.32 9.47 -8.97
N LYS A 51 13.04 9.84 -8.86
CA LYS A 51 12.58 11.22 -9.09
C LYS A 51 11.71 11.79 -7.96
N ASP A 52 11.05 10.96 -7.17
CA ASP A 52 10.17 11.43 -6.10
C ASP A 52 10.97 12.02 -4.94
N THR A 53 10.94 13.35 -4.83
CA THR A 53 11.70 14.10 -3.85
C THR A 53 10.78 14.84 -2.89
N ARG A 54 11.21 14.95 -1.64
CA ARG A 54 10.61 15.85 -0.65
C ARG A 54 11.65 16.85 -0.18
N LEU A 55 11.22 18.09 0.00
CA LEU A 55 12.08 19.10 0.59
C LEU A 55 12.29 18.80 2.08
N SER A 56 13.46 19.15 2.57
CA SER A 56 13.77 19.20 3.99
C SER A 56 12.81 20.15 4.75
N PRO A 57 12.70 20.05 6.09
CA PRO A 57 11.79 20.90 6.87
C PRO A 57 12.04 22.41 6.73
N ASP A 58 13.28 22.79 6.38
CA ASP A 58 13.72 24.16 6.09
C ASP A 58 13.50 24.57 4.61
N GLY A 59 12.96 23.68 3.77
CA GLY A 59 12.66 23.92 2.36
C GLY A 59 13.87 23.97 1.43
N SER A 60 15.09 23.71 1.94
CA SER A 60 16.32 24.06 1.24
C SER A 60 16.89 22.96 0.32
N LYS A 61 16.67 21.68 0.66
CA LYS A 61 17.28 20.55 -0.05
C LYS A 61 16.25 19.49 -0.44
N PRO A 62 16.20 19.06 -1.72
CA PRO A 62 15.39 17.93 -2.12
C PRO A 62 16.05 16.61 -1.71
N HIS A 63 15.25 15.72 -1.13
CA HIS A 63 15.66 14.39 -0.68
C HIS A 63 14.82 13.32 -1.39
N LEU A 64 15.50 12.35 -2.02
CA LEU A 64 14.88 11.12 -2.51
C LEU A 64 14.54 10.22 -1.30
N LEU A 65 13.37 10.42 -0.71
CA LEU A 65 13.00 9.75 0.55
C LEU A 65 13.06 8.23 0.45
N TYR A 66 12.56 7.67 -0.66
CA TYR A 66 12.58 6.23 -0.88
C TYR A 66 14.02 5.69 -0.86
N LYS A 67 14.94 6.36 -1.55
CA LYS A 67 16.35 5.98 -1.57
C LYS A 67 16.98 6.07 -0.19
N LEU A 68 16.76 7.17 0.54
CA LEU A 68 17.28 7.33 1.90
C LEU A 68 16.76 6.27 2.86
N ALA A 69 15.46 5.97 2.82
CA ALA A 69 14.85 4.95 3.66
C ALA A 69 15.40 3.55 3.33
N ARG A 70 15.55 3.24 2.03
CA ARG A 70 16.12 1.98 1.57
C ARG A 70 17.58 1.83 1.98
N ASP A 71 18.40 2.86 1.79
CA ASP A 71 19.81 2.83 2.16
C ASP A 71 19.98 2.64 3.69
N GLU A 72 19.20 3.34 4.51
CA GLU A 72 19.21 3.18 5.97
C GLU A 72 18.69 1.80 6.43
N LEU A 73 17.71 1.23 5.73
CA LEU A 73 17.21 -0.12 6.03
C LEU A 73 18.28 -1.18 5.73
N LEU A 74 18.95 -1.06 4.58
CA LEU A 74 19.95 -2.02 4.13
C LEU A 74 21.26 -1.87 4.94
N GLN A 75 21.70 -0.64 5.16
CA GLN A 75 22.96 -0.28 5.83
C GLN A 75 22.69 0.71 6.98
N PRO A 76 22.08 0.25 8.09
CA PRO A 76 21.78 1.12 9.21
C PRO A 76 23.07 1.66 9.84
N THR A 77 23.11 2.96 10.08
CA THR A 77 24.24 3.64 10.72
C THR A 77 24.05 3.79 12.24
N ASP A 78 22.80 3.79 12.70
CA ASP A 78 22.44 3.91 14.12
C ASP A 78 22.70 2.59 14.88
N ALA A 79 23.48 2.67 15.97
CA ALA A 79 23.83 1.54 16.82
C ALA A 79 22.62 0.77 17.36
N THR A 80 21.49 1.44 17.59
CA THR A 80 20.25 0.81 18.03
C THR A 80 19.65 -0.05 16.92
N LYS A 81 19.59 0.48 15.71
CA LYS A 81 19.02 -0.22 14.54
C LYS A 81 19.85 -1.44 14.15
N ILE A 82 21.18 -1.33 14.27
CA ILE A 82 22.10 -2.46 14.09
C ILE A 82 21.78 -3.57 15.11
N ARG A 83 21.61 -3.23 16.39
CA ARG A 83 21.31 -4.21 17.46
C ARG A 83 19.94 -4.87 17.32
N THR A 84 18.96 -4.18 16.77
CA THR A 84 17.59 -4.72 16.59
C THR A 84 17.43 -5.53 15.30
N ARG A 85 18.41 -5.52 14.38
CA ARG A 85 18.29 -6.14 13.05
C ARG A 85 17.88 -7.61 13.10
N ALA A 86 18.51 -8.41 13.96
CA ALA A 86 18.17 -9.84 14.09
C ALA A 86 16.72 -10.04 14.54
N LYS A 87 16.25 -9.27 15.54
CA LYS A 87 14.85 -9.30 16.00
C LYS A 87 13.87 -8.82 14.93
N THR A 88 14.28 -7.87 14.09
CA THR A 88 13.46 -7.43 12.96
C THR A 88 13.29 -8.55 11.93
N ILE A 89 14.36 -9.30 11.63
CA ILE A 89 14.30 -10.46 10.73
C ILE A 89 13.34 -11.53 11.29
N GLU A 90 13.50 -11.90 12.56
CA GLU A 90 12.59 -12.85 13.23
C GLU A 90 11.13 -12.36 13.20
N TYR A 91 10.91 -11.06 13.42
CA TYR A 91 9.57 -10.47 13.34
C TYR A 91 8.98 -10.59 11.93
N LEU A 92 9.77 -10.33 10.89
CA LEU A 92 9.34 -10.44 9.50
C LEU A 92 8.94 -11.88 9.12
N GLU A 93 9.69 -12.88 9.60
CA GLU A 93 9.35 -14.30 9.41
C GLU A 93 7.98 -14.63 10.00
N VAL A 94 7.73 -14.20 11.25
CA VAL A 94 6.44 -14.41 11.93
C VAL A 94 5.31 -13.68 11.19
N GLN A 95 5.55 -12.46 10.70
CA GLN A 95 4.56 -11.72 9.92
C GLN A 95 4.26 -12.41 8.58
N CYS A 96 5.26 -12.94 7.88
CA CYS A 96 5.04 -13.68 6.64
C CYS A 96 4.24 -14.96 6.88
N ALA A 97 4.56 -15.71 7.93
CA ALA A 97 3.78 -16.89 8.32
C ALA A 97 2.32 -16.53 8.70
N ALA A 98 2.09 -15.37 9.31
CA ALA A 98 0.74 -14.87 9.59
C ALA A 98 0.01 -14.39 8.33
N ALA A 99 0.72 -13.71 7.42
CA ALA A 99 0.19 -13.22 6.16
C ALA A 99 -0.23 -14.39 5.25
N LEU A 100 0.60 -15.42 5.11
CA LEU A 100 0.26 -16.65 4.37
C LEU A 100 -1.01 -17.30 4.90
N ARG A 101 -1.14 -17.45 6.23
CA ARG A 101 -2.36 -17.99 6.84
C ARG A 101 -3.61 -17.19 6.47
N LYS A 102 -3.51 -15.86 6.35
CA LYS A 102 -4.63 -15.02 5.88
C LYS A 102 -4.86 -15.16 4.38
N MET A 103 -3.80 -15.22 3.59
CA MET A 103 -3.89 -15.37 2.14
C MET A 103 -4.57 -16.69 1.76
N HIS A 104 -4.33 -17.75 2.52
CA HIS A 104 -4.94 -19.07 2.34
C HIS A 104 -6.25 -19.28 3.10
N ASP A 105 -6.76 -18.28 3.83
CA ASP A 105 -8.04 -18.43 4.54
C ASP A 105 -9.19 -18.42 3.53
N PRO A 106 -9.94 -19.54 3.35
CA PRO A 106 -11.03 -19.61 2.37
C PRO A 106 -12.19 -18.66 2.69
N LYS A 107 -12.26 -18.10 3.90
CA LYS A 107 -13.27 -17.10 4.28
C LYS A 107 -12.92 -15.70 3.78
N LEU A 108 -11.67 -15.44 3.41
CA LEU A 108 -11.22 -14.16 2.92
C LEU A 108 -11.23 -14.13 1.40
N ALA A 109 -11.57 -12.98 0.84
CA ALA A 109 -11.59 -12.78 -0.61
C ALA A 109 -10.21 -12.97 -1.28
N LEU A 110 -9.12 -12.96 -0.49
CA LEU A 110 -7.76 -13.16 -0.99
C LEU A 110 -7.55 -14.56 -1.54
N ALA A 111 -8.03 -15.61 -0.86
CA ALA A 111 -7.86 -16.99 -1.30
C ALA A 111 -8.48 -17.25 -2.68
N ASP A 112 -9.62 -16.61 -2.98
CA ASP A 112 -10.29 -16.70 -4.28
C ASP A 112 -9.51 -16.04 -5.44
N LYS A 113 -8.51 -15.20 -5.14
CA LYS A 113 -7.64 -14.57 -6.14
C LYS A 113 -6.33 -15.32 -6.37
N LEU A 114 -6.01 -16.31 -5.54
CA LEU A 114 -4.74 -17.04 -5.62
C LEU A 114 -4.85 -18.25 -6.53
N THR A 115 -3.82 -18.44 -7.35
CA THR A 115 -3.70 -19.62 -8.21
C THR A 115 -3.44 -20.89 -7.38
N SER A 116 -2.71 -20.79 -6.27
CA SER A 116 -2.40 -21.92 -5.37
C SER A 116 -3.65 -22.54 -4.72
N GLN A 117 -4.68 -21.72 -4.50
CA GLN A 117 -5.95 -22.12 -3.87
C GLN A 117 -7.01 -22.50 -4.90
N ASP A 118 -6.64 -22.59 -6.18
CA ASP A 118 -7.56 -22.82 -7.29
C ASP A 118 -8.73 -21.80 -7.31
N GLY A 119 -8.46 -20.56 -6.87
CA GLY A 119 -9.45 -19.52 -6.70
C GLY A 119 -10.19 -19.20 -8.01
N ALA A 120 -11.51 -19.00 -7.95
CA ALA A 120 -12.35 -18.83 -9.14
C ALA A 120 -12.00 -17.56 -9.92
N ASN A 121 -11.37 -16.61 -9.24
CA ASN A 121 -10.92 -15.35 -9.79
C ASN A 121 -9.38 -15.26 -9.93
N SER A 122 -8.68 -16.39 -9.95
CA SER A 122 -7.24 -16.44 -10.25
C SER A 122 -6.95 -16.15 -11.73
N ILE A 123 -5.69 -15.85 -12.05
CA ILE A 123 -5.30 -15.38 -13.39
C ILE A 123 -5.61 -16.39 -14.50
N GLY A 124 -5.45 -17.68 -14.23
CA GLY A 124 -5.74 -18.75 -15.20
C GLY A 124 -7.23 -18.94 -15.49
N LYS A 125 -8.10 -18.68 -14.51
CA LYS A 125 -9.55 -18.88 -14.63
C LYS A 125 -10.30 -17.65 -15.15
N GLN A 126 -9.75 -16.44 -14.94
CA GLN A 126 -10.33 -15.17 -15.40
C GLN A 126 -9.41 -14.46 -16.41
N ALA A 127 -8.78 -15.21 -17.31
CA ALA A 127 -7.80 -14.69 -18.26
C ALA A 127 -8.37 -13.55 -19.14
N GLN A 128 -9.61 -13.68 -19.62
CA GLN A 128 -10.25 -12.64 -20.44
C GLN A 128 -10.51 -11.36 -19.63
N ALA A 129 -11.10 -11.46 -18.44
CA ALA A 129 -11.33 -10.30 -17.58
C ALA A 129 -10.01 -9.58 -17.23
N HIS A 130 -8.89 -10.30 -17.13
CA HIS A 130 -7.58 -9.68 -16.95
C HIS A 130 -7.07 -8.97 -18.20
N ALA A 131 -7.23 -9.57 -19.38
CA ALA A 131 -6.91 -8.92 -20.65
C ALA A 131 -7.71 -7.63 -20.81
N ASP A 132 -9.01 -7.67 -20.47
CA ASP A 132 -9.92 -6.52 -20.58
C ASP A 132 -9.53 -5.36 -19.64
N THR A 133 -8.90 -5.65 -18.50
CA THR A 133 -8.42 -4.61 -17.57
C THR A 133 -7.15 -3.89 -18.04
N GLN A 134 -6.45 -4.39 -19.08
CA GLN A 134 -5.25 -3.74 -19.60
C GLN A 134 -5.62 -2.44 -20.30
N GLY A 135 -5.08 -1.32 -19.82
CA GLY A 135 -5.39 -0.01 -20.39
C GLY A 135 -6.74 0.58 -19.97
N CYS A 136 -7.48 -0.05 -19.05
CA CYS A 136 -8.68 0.55 -18.45
C CYS A 136 -8.40 1.92 -17.82
N SER A 137 -7.16 2.20 -17.38
CA SER A 137 -6.78 3.53 -16.90
C SER A 137 -6.82 4.62 -17.97
N ALA A 138 -6.84 4.27 -19.26
CA ALA A 138 -6.95 5.22 -20.37
C ALA A 138 -8.41 5.60 -20.68
N SER A 139 -9.37 4.76 -20.26
CA SER A 139 -10.81 4.94 -20.53
C SER A 139 -11.65 5.15 -19.27
N ASN A 140 -11.16 4.76 -18.09
CA ASN A 140 -11.80 5.08 -16.81
C ASN A 140 -11.67 6.57 -16.52
N ASP A 141 -12.78 7.17 -16.08
CA ASP A 141 -12.77 8.52 -15.56
C ASP A 141 -11.89 8.57 -14.31
N ALA A 142 -10.77 9.30 -14.39
CA ALA A 142 -9.84 9.47 -13.29
C ALA A 142 -10.50 10.10 -12.04
N LEU A 143 -11.64 10.78 -12.21
CA LEU A 143 -12.41 11.37 -11.12
C LEU A 143 -13.35 10.38 -10.42
N ALA A 144 -13.68 9.24 -11.05
CA ALA A 144 -14.55 8.23 -10.45
C ALA A 144 -13.86 7.49 -9.28
N GLU A 145 -12.53 7.31 -9.34
CA GLU A 145 -11.75 6.72 -8.24
C GLU A 145 -11.29 7.76 -7.19
N SER A 146 -11.28 9.05 -7.54
CA SER A 146 -10.95 10.15 -6.61
C SER A 146 -11.94 10.29 -5.44
N VAL A 147 -13.18 9.79 -5.59
CA VAL A 147 -14.18 9.79 -4.50
C VAL A 147 -13.77 8.83 -3.37
N PHE A 148 -13.02 7.77 -3.69
CA PHE A 148 -12.46 6.86 -2.68
C PHE A 148 -11.03 7.23 -2.25
N GLY A 149 -10.26 7.93 -3.10
CA GLY A 149 -8.86 8.29 -2.83
C GLY A 149 -8.61 9.51 -1.91
N THR A 150 -9.65 10.25 -1.51
CA THR A 150 -9.44 11.46 -0.68
C THR A 150 -9.25 11.14 0.82
N PHE A 151 -9.36 9.87 1.24
CA PHE A 151 -9.11 9.45 2.62
C PHE A 151 -7.66 8.97 2.90
N ASP A 152 -6.81 8.79 1.88
CA ASP A 152 -5.40 8.39 2.08
C ASP A 152 -4.49 9.54 2.51
N HIS A 153 -4.94 10.78 2.35
CA HIS A 153 -4.36 11.91 3.07
C HIS A 153 -5.04 12.04 4.43
N MET A 154 -4.85 11.07 5.32
CA MET A 154 -4.73 11.44 6.73
C MET A 154 -3.43 12.23 6.85
N PRO A 155 -3.45 13.56 6.99
CA PRO A 155 -2.31 14.23 7.56
C PRO A 155 -2.02 13.52 8.88
N ILE A 156 -0.74 13.21 9.12
CA ILE A 156 -0.20 13.15 10.47
C ILE A 156 -0.56 14.49 11.09
N LEU A 157 -1.76 14.58 11.70
CA LEU A 157 -2.16 15.69 12.52
C LEU A 157 -1.30 15.57 13.77
N ARG A 158 -0.21 16.33 13.71
CA ARG A 158 0.55 16.89 14.81
C ARG A 158 -0.24 16.79 16.11
N TYR A 159 0.23 15.88 16.96
CA TYR A 159 -0.06 15.87 18.37
C TYR A 159 0.66 17.05 19.05
N LEU A 160 0.38 18.29 18.64
CA LEU A 160 0.95 19.50 19.23
C LEU A 160 -0.05 20.65 19.08
N ASP A 161 -1.15 20.56 19.83
CA ASP A 161 -1.68 21.64 20.69
C ASP A 161 -3.11 21.31 21.15
N GLY A 162 -3.24 20.96 22.44
CA GLY A 162 -4.46 21.24 23.20
C GLY A 162 -5.81 20.68 22.73
N GLY A 163 -5.88 19.40 22.34
CA GLY A 163 -7.08 18.56 22.55
C GLY A 163 -8.45 19.05 22.03
N ARG A 164 -8.56 19.65 20.85
CA ARG A 164 -9.87 19.85 20.17
C ARG A 164 -9.88 19.27 18.76
N LEU A 165 -10.84 18.36 18.52
CA LEU A 165 -11.19 17.84 17.19
C LEU A 165 -12.00 18.91 16.44
N CYS A 166 -11.42 19.44 15.36
CA CYS A 166 -12.13 20.29 14.40
C CYS A 166 -12.30 19.52 13.10
N CYS A 167 -13.50 19.53 12.52
CA CYS A 167 -13.72 19.09 11.15
C CYS A 167 -13.12 20.11 10.16
N GLY A 168 -12.79 19.67 8.94
CA GLY A 168 -11.96 20.37 7.92
C GLY A 168 -12.42 21.76 7.43
N SER A 169 -13.35 22.42 8.12
CA SER A 169 -13.68 23.84 7.96
C SER A 169 -13.19 24.71 9.12
N GLY A 170 -12.40 24.17 10.06
CA GLY A 170 -11.87 24.91 11.19
C GLY A 170 -12.89 25.26 12.28
N ARG A 171 -14.10 24.68 12.23
CA ARG A 171 -15.13 24.89 13.26
C ARG A 171 -15.20 23.73 14.26
N PRO A 172 -15.34 24.03 15.57
CA PRO A 172 -15.39 23.00 16.60
C PRO A 172 -16.71 22.22 16.54
N LEU A 173 -16.63 20.90 16.70
CA LEU A 173 -17.73 19.92 16.67
C LEU A 173 -18.79 20.05 17.79
N GLN A 174 -18.72 21.11 18.60
CA GLN A 174 -19.63 21.35 19.72
C GLN A 174 -20.85 22.20 19.33
N ASP A 175 -20.93 22.68 18.08
CA ASP A 175 -22.05 23.48 17.59
C ASP A 175 -23.24 22.57 17.18
N PRO A 176 -24.41 22.64 17.86
CA PRO A 176 -25.55 21.77 17.59
C PRO A 176 -26.08 21.85 16.15
N GLY A 177 -25.84 22.97 15.46
CA GLY A 177 -26.24 23.18 14.07
C GLY A 177 -25.48 22.31 13.06
N VAL A 178 -24.23 21.94 13.36
CA VAL A 178 -23.37 21.15 12.44
C VAL A 178 -23.71 19.67 12.52
N ARG A 179 -24.13 19.15 13.68
CA ARG A 179 -24.57 17.75 13.82
C ARG A 179 -25.73 17.40 12.88
N ARG A 180 -26.67 18.32 12.63
CA ARG A 180 -27.85 18.03 11.79
C ARG A 180 -27.52 17.91 10.30
N GLN A 181 -26.48 18.58 9.80
CA GLN A 181 -26.10 18.48 8.39
C GLN A 181 -25.45 17.14 8.02
N CYS A 182 -24.82 16.45 8.98
CA CYS A 182 -24.15 15.18 8.71
C CYS A 182 -25.07 13.95 8.71
N TYR A 183 -26.31 14.05 9.20
CA TYR A 183 -27.25 12.93 9.29
C TYR A 183 -28.46 13.05 8.33
N ALA A 184 -28.56 14.12 7.53
CA ALA A 184 -29.76 14.40 6.74
C ALA A 184 -29.77 13.80 5.31
N THR A 185 -28.73 13.07 4.89
CA THR A 185 -28.65 12.54 3.51
C THR A 185 -28.93 11.04 3.36
N GLU A 186 -29.23 10.32 4.44
CA GLU A 186 -29.50 8.87 4.36
C GLU A 186 -31.00 8.48 4.28
N GLU A 187 -31.94 9.38 4.57
CA GLU A 187 -33.39 9.08 4.50
C GLU A 187 -34.10 9.57 3.22
N GLU A 188 -33.43 10.32 2.34
CA GLU A 188 -34.06 10.89 1.13
C GLU A 188 -33.72 10.15 -0.19
N GLN A 189 -33.11 8.97 -0.13
CA GLN A 189 -32.86 8.10 -1.31
C GLN A 189 -33.54 6.72 -1.23
N ARG A 190 -34.54 6.57 -0.35
CA ARG A 190 -35.52 5.47 -0.40
C ARG A 190 -36.93 6.04 -0.50
N GLY A 191 -37.24 6.59 -1.67
CA GLY A 191 -38.57 6.93 -2.15
C GLY A 191 -38.69 6.56 -3.61
#